data_AF-A0AAU8PE69-F1
#
_entry.id   AF-A0AAU8PE69-F1
#
_cell.length_a   1.000
_cell.length_b   1.000
_cell.length_c   1.000
_cell.angle_alpha   90.00
_cell.angle_beta   90.00
_cell.angle_gamma   90.00
#
_symmetry.space_group_name_H-M   'P 1'
#
loop_
_entity.id
_entity.type
_entity.pdbx_description
1 polymer ?
#
loop_
_entity_poly.entity_id
_entity_poly.type
_entity_poly.pdbx_seq_one_letter_code
_entity_poly.pdbx_strand_id
1 'polypeptide(L)'
;MLTKLLASIGIGSARVNLEVAGTAVPLGGILNGTIRIQGGNVEQQVDKIYINLILSSAYKAGDQTRNIRRIIGTATVGEKMVVRPGEEKVYPVSFQIPFSLPISRGRTRYFLQTGLDIPQAIDPVDHDPIQIVPNRGFKMFFDALKVLGFREKPGCGDYLAAGLLC
;
A
#
# COMPACT_ATOMS: atom_id res chain seq x y z
N MET A 1 21.25 12.39 -25.32
CA MET A 1 22.15 11.48 -24.59
C MET A 1 22.17 11.82 -23.10
N LEU A 2 22.58 13.04 -22.71
CA LEU A 2 22.67 13.46 -21.30
C LEU A 2 21.33 13.33 -20.53
N THR A 3 20.22 13.77 -21.13
CA THR A 3 18.88 13.71 -20.50
C THR A 3 18.37 12.30 -20.24
N LYS A 4 18.75 11.31 -21.08
CA LYS A 4 18.42 9.90 -20.86
C LYS A 4 19.20 9.33 -19.69
N LEU A 5 20.49 9.67 -19.58
CA LEU A 5 21.34 9.25 -18.46
C LEU A 5 20.91 9.88 -17.12
N LEU A 6 20.40 11.12 -17.15
CA LEU A 6 19.83 11.77 -15.97
C LEU A 6 18.49 11.14 -15.57
N ALA A 7 17.63 10.83 -16.54
CA ALA A 7 16.36 10.16 -16.27
C ALA A 7 16.54 8.74 -15.72
N SER A 8 17.55 7.99 -16.17
CA SER A 8 17.82 6.65 -15.64
C SER A 8 18.23 6.66 -14.16
N ILE A 9 18.79 7.76 -13.65
CA ILE A 9 19.09 7.96 -12.22
C ILE A 9 17.97 8.73 -11.48
N GLY A 10 16.80 8.90 -12.09
CA GLY A 10 15.61 9.52 -11.47
C GLY A 10 15.47 11.04 -11.65
N ILE A 11 16.41 11.70 -12.33
CA ILE A 11 16.35 13.16 -12.58
C ILE A 11 15.53 13.42 -13.85
N GLY A 12 14.32 13.95 -13.69
CA GLY A 12 13.41 14.21 -14.81
C GLY A 12 12.83 12.92 -15.41
N SER A 13 12.77 11.84 -14.63
CA SER A 13 12.06 10.61 -14.97
C SER A 13 10.53 10.79 -14.88
N ALA A 14 9.80 9.78 -15.35
CA ALA A 14 8.36 9.72 -15.14
C ALA A 14 8.06 9.61 -13.63
N ARG A 15 6.90 10.12 -13.21
CA ARG A 15 6.40 10.00 -11.84
C ARG A 15 5.10 9.24 -11.83
N VAL A 16 4.81 8.59 -10.71
CA VAL A 16 3.54 7.92 -10.45
C VAL A 16 2.96 8.43 -9.14
N ASN A 17 1.63 8.53 -9.06
CA ASN A 17 0.89 8.88 -7.87
C ASN A 17 -0.40 8.05 -7.82
N LEU A 18 -0.77 7.50 -6.67
CA LEU A 18 -2.03 6.81 -6.48
C LEU A 18 -2.96 7.67 -5.59
N GLU A 19 -4.06 8.13 -6.18
CA GLU A 19 -5.08 8.89 -5.46
C GLU A 19 -6.17 7.95 -4.97
N VAL A 20 -6.20 7.64 -3.67
CA VAL A 20 -7.26 6.81 -3.07
C VAL A 20 -8.43 7.64 -2.53
N ALA A 21 -9.64 7.15 -2.75
CA ALA A 21 -10.87 7.76 -2.22
C ALA A 21 -11.02 7.44 -0.72
N GLY A 22 -10.28 8.17 0.11
CA GLY A 22 -10.25 7.99 1.57
C GLY A 22 -9.22 6.96 2.04
N THR A 23 -8.77 7.12 3.28
CA THR A 23 -7.67 6.32 3.84
C THR A 23 -8.17 5.15 4.69
N ALA A 24 -9.47 5.03 4.98
CA ALA A 24 -10.03 3.95 5.79
C ALA A 24 -10.95 3.05 4.95
N VAL A 25 -10.66 1.75 4.93
CA VAL A 25 -11.40 0.73 4.19
C VAL A 25 -11.81 -0.42 5.11
N PRO A 26 -13.09 -0.83 5.15
CA PRO A 26 -13.51 -1.96 5.97
C PRO A 26 -12.88 -3.28 5.51
N LEU A 27 -12.68 -4.22 6.43
CA LEU A 27 -12.35 -5.61 6.07
C LEU A 27 -13.37 -6.20 5.09
N GLY A 28 -12.89 -6.75 3.98
CA GLY A 28 -13.74 -7.24 2.90
C GLY A 28 -14.26 -6.14 1.96
N GLY A 29 -14.04 -4.87 2.30
CA GLY A 29 -14.47 -3.71 1.52
C GLY A 29 -13.64 -3.49 0.27
N ILE A 30 -14.09 -2.54 -0.55
CA ILE A 30 -13.44 -2.15 -1.79
C ILE A 30 -12.73 -0.81 -1.57
N LEU A 31 -11.46 -0.75 -1.94
CA LEU A 31 -10.72 0.50 -2.03
C LEU A 31 -10.62 0.90 -3.50
N ASN A 32 -11.11 2.11 -3.80
CA ASN A 32 -11.06 2.70 -5.13
C ASN A 32 -10.00 3.78 -5.16
N GLY A 33 -9.32 3.91 -6.30
CA GLY A 33 -8.35 4.96 -6.51
C GLY A 33 -8.07 5.21 -7.97
N THR A 34 -7.18 6.15 -8.23
CA THR A 34 -6.75 6.54 -9.57
C THR A 34 -5.23 6.65 -9.59
N ILE A 35 -4.57 5.88 -10.44
CA ILE A 35 -3.15 6.04 -10.70
C ILE A 35 -2.98 7.13 -11.75
N ARG A 36 -2.13 8.11 -11.44
CA ARG A 36 -1.67 9.12 -12.40
C ARG A 36 -0.20 8.91 -12.67
N ILE A 37 0.16 8.88 -13.95
CA ILE A 37 1.54 8.81 -14.42
C ILE A 37 1.83 10.09 -15.18
N GLN A 38 2.85 10.81 -14.74
CA GLN A 38 3.34 12.01 -15.40
C GLN A 38 4.67 11.72 -16.08
N GLY A 39 4.72 11.86 -17.39
CA GLY A 39 5.92 11.74 -18.19
C GLY A 39 6.96 12.80 -17.85
N GLY A 40 8.22 12.38 -17.79
CA GLY A 40 9.36 13.24 -17.48
C GLY A 40 9.86 14.03 -18.70
N ASN A 41 11.18 14.21 -18.78
CA ASN A 41 11.83 14.98 -19.85
C ASN A 41 12.21 14.13 -21.08
N VAL A 42 12.14 12.80 -20.95
CA VAL A 42 12.46 11.84 -22.01
C VAL A 42 11.41 10.74 -22.05
N GLU A 43 11.24 10.17 -23.25
CA GLU A 43 10.42 8.99 -23.45
C GLU A 43 10.99 7.81 -22.64
N GLN A 44 10.11 7.09 -21.94
CA GLN A 44 10.44 5.94 -21.10
C GLN A 44 9.55 4.76 -21.48
N GLN A 45 10.16 3.58 -21.60
CA GLN A 45 9.44 2.31 -21.67
C GLN A 45 9.19 1.83 -20.25
N VAL A 46 7.93 1.53 -19.93
CA VAL A 46 7.50 1.00 -18.65
C VAL A 46 7.00 -0.41 -18.89
N ASP A 47 7.66 -1.38 -18.26
CA ASP A 47 7.31 -2.79 -18.39
C ASP A 47 6.05 -3.12 -17.61
N LYS A 48 5.87 -2.50 -16.44
CA LYS A 48 4.78 -2.78 -15.51
C LYS A 48 4.38 -1.58 -14.67
N ILE A 49 3.07 -1.41 -14.45
CA ILE A 49 2.51 -0.66 -13.32
C ILE A 49 2.08 -1.65 -12.25
N TYR A 50 2.59 -1.51 -11.03
CA TYR A 50 2.23 -2.40 -9.92
C TYR A 50 1.78 -1.63 -8.69
N ILE A 51 0.92 -2.27 -7.89
CA ILE A 51 0.56 -1.83 -6.54
C ILE A 51 0.89 -2.97 -5.58
N ASN A 52 1.73 -2.70 -4.59
CA ASN A 52 2.01 -3.61 -3.49
C ASN A 52 1.22 -3.19 -2.25
N LEU A 53 0.51 -4.13 -1.63
CA LEU A 53 -0.02 -3.95 -0.28
C LEU A 53 1.05 -4.37 0.72
N ILE A 54 1.52 -3.41 1.52
CA ILE A 54 2.58 -3.60 2.51
C ILE A 54 1.97 -3.58 3.90
N LEU A 55 2.21 -4.64 4.66
CA LEU A 55 1.96 -4.70 6.10
C LEU A 55 3.22 -4.28 6.84
N SER A 56 3.08 -3.37 7.80
CA SER A 56 4.11 -3.04 8.77
C SER A 56 3.58 -3.16 10.19
N SER A 57 4.35 -3.76 11.09
CA SER A 57 4.00 -3.93 12.50
C SER A 57 5.27 -4.01 13.35
N ALA A 58 5.11 -3.98 14.66
CA ALA A 58 6.17 -4.36 15.58
C ALA A 58 5.59 -5.07 16.80
N TYR A 59 6.37 -5.94 17.43
CA TYR A 59 5.95 -6.70 18.60
C TYR A 59 7.08 -6.87 19.62
N LYS A 60 6.72 -7.18 20.86
CA LYS A 60 7.68 -7.47 21.92
C LYS A 60 8.05 -8.95 21.96
N ALA A 61 9.36 -9.23 22.01
CA ALA A 61 9.93 -10.56 22.18
C ALA A 61 10.94 -10.52 23.32
N GLY A 62 10.48 -10.83 24.55
CA GLY A 62 11.20 -10.48 25.77
C GLY A 62 11.36 -8.96 25.87
N ASP A 63 12.58 -8.49 26.15
CA ASP A 63 12.88 -7.06 26.28
C ASP A 63 13.04 -6.34 24.92
N GLN A 64 13.14 -7.09 23.83
CA GLN A 64 13.38 -6.55 22.50
C GLN A 64 12.08 -6.23 21.75
N THR A 65 12.11 -5.19 20.91
CA THR A 65 11.06 -4.91 19.94
C THR A 65 11.50 -5.42 18.57
N ARG A 66 10.70 -6.28 17.93
CA ARG A 66 10.95 -6.78 16.58
C ARG A 66 10.01 -6.12 15.59
N ASN A 67 10.57 -5.53 14.54
CA ASN A 67 9.80 -4.91 13.45
C ASN A 67 9.49 -5.95 12.37
N ILE A 68 8.31 -5.83 11.78
CA ILE A 68 7.86 -6.60 10.62
C ILE A 68 7.50 -5.60 9.52
N ARG A 69 7.99 -5.85 8.31
CA ARG A 69 7.52 -5.20 7.08
C ARG A 69 7.47 -6.28 6.00
N ARG A 70 6.29 -6.48 5.39
CA ARG A 70 6.07 -7.52 4.37
C ARG A 70 5.15 -7.01 3.28
N ILE A 71 5.48 -7.32 2.03
CA ILE A 71 4.52 -7.27 0.94
C ILE A 71 3.61 -8.48 1.13
N ILE A 72 2.31 -8.22 1.29
CA ILE A 72 1.28 -9.24 1.55
C ILE A 72 0.32 -9.40 0.36
N GLY A 73 0.49 -8.60 -0.69
CA GLY A 73 -0.21 -8.73 -1.95
C GLY A 73 0.39 -7.79 -2.99
N THR A 74 0.33 -8.21 -4.26
CA THR A 74 0.76 -7.41 -5.41
C THR A 74 -0.29 -7.51 -6.50
N ALA A 75 -0.70 -6.38 -7.05
CA ALA A 75 -1.53 -6.29 -8.23
C ALA A 75 -0.74 -5.66 -9.38
N THR A 76 -0.92 -6.20 -10.59
CA THR A 76 -0.45 -5.59 -11.84
C THR A 76 -1.61 -4.84 -12.46
N VAL A 77 -1.42 -3.56 -12.77
CA VAL A 77 -2.48 -2.69 -13.30
C VAL A 77 -2.35 -2.50 -14.81
N GLY A 78 -1.12 -2.48 -15.32
CA GLY A 78 -0.84 -2.36 -16.74
C GLY A 78 0.55 -2.90 -17.06
N GLU A 79 0.75 -3.26 -18.32
CA GLU A 79 2.01 -3.83 -18.83
C GLU A 79 2.39 -3.15 -20.15
N LYS A 80 3.70 -3.12 -20.43
CA LYS A 80 4.30 -2.71 -21.72
C LYS A 80 3.70 -1.44 -22.30
N MET A 81 4.11 -0.30 -21.75
CA MET A 81 3.66 0.99 -22.22
C MET A 81 4.82 1.95 -22.43
N VAL A 82 4.63 2.89 -23.34
CA VAL A 82 5.53 4.02 -23.51
C VAL A 82 4.91 5.24 -22.84
N VAL A 83 5.71 5.97 -22.06
CA VAL A 83 5.36 7.26 -21.48
C VAL A 83 6.22 8.32 -22.14
N ARG A 84 5.59 9.22 -22.91
CA ARG A 84 6.26 10.30 -23.62
C ARG A 84 6.57 11.48 -22.70
N PRO A 85 7.52 12.35 -23.07
CA PRO A 85 7.81 13.55 -22.30
C PRO A 85 6.55 14.41 -22.07
N GLY A 86 6.27 14.79 -20.83
CA GLY A 86 5.11 15.60 -20.46
C GLY A 86 3.73 14.92 -20.60
N GLU A 87 3.65 13.67 -21.08
CA GLU A 87 2.38 12.94 -21.22
C GLU A 87 1.77 12.63 -19.84
N GLU A 88 0.46 12.81 -19.69
CA GLU A 88 -0.28 12.32 -18.53
C GLU A 88 -1.06 11.05 -18.91
N LYS A 89 -0.97 10.02 -18.07
CA LYS A 89 -1.79 8.80 -18.18
C LYS A 89 -2.53 8.53 -16.88
N VAL A 90 -3.78 8.10 -16.99
CA VAL A 90 -4.68 7.93 -15.86
C VAL A 90 -5.30 6.53 -15.91
N TYR A 91 -5.20 5.78 -14.81
CA TYR A 91 -5.73 4.43 -14.68
C TYR A 91 -6.61 4.33 -13.42
N PRO A 92 -7.95 4.23 -13.55
CA PRO A 92 -8.81 3.95 -12.42
C PRO A 92 -8.56 2.51 -11.92
N VAL A 93 -8.48 2.35 -10.61
CA VAL A 93 -8.25 1.04 -9.96
C VAL A 93 -9.26 0.80 -8.86
N SER A 94 -9.60 -0.47 -8.68
CA SER A 94 -10.50 -0.93 -7.63
C SER A 94 -10.03 -2.28 -7.14
N PHE A 95 -9.82 -2.43 -5.84
CA PHE A 95 -9.31 -3.66 -5.24
C PHE A 95 -10.05 -4.00 -3.96
N GLN A 96 -10.33 -5.29 -3.79
CA GLN A 96 -11.01 -5.80 -2.61
C GLN A 96 -9.99 -6.14 -1.51
N ILE A 97 -10.24 -5.64 -0.31
CA ILE A 97 -9.43 -5.94 0.87
C ILE A 97 -9.77 -7.34 1.38
N PRO A 98 -8.81 -8.28 1.45
CA PRO A 98 -9.11 -9.64 1.92
C PRO A 98 -9.61 -9.65 3.36
N PHE A 99 -10.59 -10.51 3.64
CA PHE A 99 -11.10 -10.74 5.01
C PHE A 99 -10.08 -11.36 5.96
N SER A 100 -9.04 -12.02 5.42
CA SER A 100 -7.97 -12.65 6.19
C SER A 100 -6.97 -11.66 6.78
N LEU A 101 -7.04 -10.38 6.40
CA LEU A 101 -6.12 -9.38 6.91
C LEU A 101 -6.48 -8.97 8.35
N PRO A 102 -5.46 -8.68 9.19
CA PRO A 102 -5.66 -7.90 10.39
C PRO A 102 -6.36 -6.57 10.14
N ILE A 103 -7.16 -6.13 11.10
CA ILE A 103 -7.50 -4.70 11.19
C ILE A 103 -6.27 -3.89 11.62
N SER A 104 -6.22 -2.64 11.18
CA SER A 104 -5.24 -1.65 11.63
C SER A 104 -5.48 -1.31 13.09
N ARG A 105 -4.68 -1.91 13.98
CA ARG A 105 -4.75 -1.73 15.43
C ARG A 105 -3.36 -1.89 16.04
N GLY A 106 -3.16 -1.38 17.26
CA GLY A 106 -1.85 -1.42 17.91
C GLY A 106 -0.77 -0.78 17.04
N ARG A 107 0.29 -1.55 16.72
CA ARG A 107 1.37 -1.15 15.81
C ARG A 107 1.19 -1.60 14.36
N THR A 108 0.13 -2.33 14.03
CA THR A 108 -0.17 -2.80 12.67
C THR A 108 -0.64 -1.63 11.79
N ARG A 109 0.07 -1.41 10.68
CA ARG A 109 -0.16 -0.36 9.67
C ARG A 109 -0.08 -0.95 8.27
N TYR A 110 -0.77 -0.33 7.33
CA TYR A 110 -0.77 -0.72 5.92
C TYR A 110 -0.40 0.44 5.03
N PHE A 111 0.28 0.13 3.93
CA PHE A 111 0.66 1.07 2.88
C PHE A 111 0.39 0.43 1.53
N LEU A 112 -0.08 1.21 0.57
CA LEU A 112 -0.05 0.85 -0.83
C LEU A 112 1.21 1.48 -1.41
N GLN A 113 2.06 0.66 -2.03
CA GLN A 113 3.20 1.14 -2.77
C GLN A 113 2.92 0.97 -4.27
N THR A 114 2.73 2.08 -4.97
CA THR A 114 2.55 2.09 -6.42
C THR A 114 3.88 2.34 -7.10
N GLY A 115 4.22 1.58 -8.13
CA GLY A 115 5.50 1.73 -8.83
C GLY A 115 5.39 1.49 -10.33
N LEU A 116 6.32 2.10 -11.06
CA LEU A 116 6.56 1.81 -12.49
C LEU A 116 7.88 1.05 -12.60
N ASP A 117 7.84 -0.12 -13.23
CA ASP A 117 9.03 -0.89 -13.57
C ASP A 117 9.60 -0.34 -14.89
N ILE A 118 10.76 0.30 -14.81
CA ILE A 118 11.41 0.95 -15.96
C ILE A 118 12.78 0.30 -16.20
N PRO A 119 12.96 -0.43 -17.32
CA PRO A 119 14.22 -1.09 -17.61
C PRO A 119 15.42 -0.14 -17.57
N GLN A 120 16.47 -0.55 -16.84
CA GLN A 120 17.73 0.19 -16.72
C GLN A 120 17.57 1.60 -16.10
N ALA A 121 16.49 1.86 -15.39
CA ALA A 121 16.26 3.10 -14.65
C ALA A 121 15.87 2.82 -13.20
N ILE A 122 15.92 3.85 -12.36
CA ILE A 122 15.34 3.81 -11.01
C ILE A 122 13.82 3.89 -11.14
N ASP A 123 13.14 2.86 -10.63
CA ASP A 123 11.68 2.81 -10.57
C ASP A 123 11.12 3.99 -9.77
N PRO A 124 10.26 4.84 -10.36
CA PRO A 124 9.49 5.79 -9.58
C PRO A 124 8.46 5.03 -8.73
N VAL A 125 8.41 5.40 -7.45
CA VAL A 125 7.51 4.78 -6.47
C VAL A 125 6.75 5.84 -5.67
N ASP A 126 5.53 5.50 -5.28
CA ASP A 126 4.64 6.28 -4.45
C ASP A 126 4.12 5.42 -3.28
N HIS A 127 3.78 6.04 -2.15
CA HIS A 127 3.37 5.35 -0.93
C HIS A 127 2.16 6.01 -0.27
N ASP A 128 1.03 5.30 -0.26
CA ASP A 128 -0.20 5.77 0.36
C ASP A 128 -0.54 4.97 1.62
N PRO A 129 -0.61 5.60 2.80
CA PRO A 129 -1.05 4.94 4.00
C PRO A 129 -2.56 4.62 3.92
N ILE A 130 -2.92 3.39 4.28
CA ILE A 130 -4.32 2.97 4.42
C ILE A 130 -4.58 2.35 5.79
N GLN A 131 -5.84 2.42 6.22
CA GLN A 131 -6.34 1.83 7.45
C GLN A 131 -7.40 0.80 7.11
N ILE A 132 -7.12 -0.44 7.46
CA ILE A 132 -8.09 -1.52 7.39
C ILE A 132 -8.91 -1.49 8.67
N VAL A 133 -10.18 -1.10 8.58
CA VAL A 133 -11.05 -0.94 9.76
C VAL A 133 -11.98 -2.15 9.95
N PRO A 134 -12.50 -2.37 11.17
CA PRO A 134 -13.54 -3.36 11.40
C PRO A 134 -14.70 -3.18 10.43
N ASN A 135 -15.11 -4.26 9.78
CA ASN A 135 -16.40 -4.27 9.09
C ASN A 135 -17.56 -4.25 10.10
N ARG A 136 -18.80 -4.18 9.61
CA ARG A 136 -19.99 -4.08 10.46
C ARG A 136 -20.06 -5.18 11.51
N GLY A 137 -19.79 -6.44 11.13
CA GLY A 137 -19.83 -7.58 12.05
C GLY A 137 -18.77 -7.47 13.16
N PHE A 138 -17.53 -7.19 12.79
CA PHE A 138 -16.45 -6.97 13.77
C PHE A 138 -16.72 -5.77 14.68
N LYS A 139 -17.26 -4.68 14.15
CA LYS A 139 -17.62 -3.51 14.94
C LYS A 139 -18.67 -3.87 16.00
N MET A 140 -19.73 -4.56 15.60
CA MET A 140 -20.77 -5.03 16.53
C MET A 140 -20.21 -5.95 17.62
N PHE A 141 -19.30 -6.86 17.25
CA PHE A 141 -18.62 -7.73 18.21
C PHE A 141 -17.79 -6.93 19.24
N PHE A 142 -16.94 -6.01 18.78
CA PHE A 142 -16.14 -5.18 19.69
C PHE A 142 -16.99 -4.27 20.56
N ASP A 143 -18.09 -3.73 20.03
CA ASP A 143 -19.00 -2.89 20.80
C ASP A 143 -19.72 -3.70 21.89
N ALA A 144 -20.15 -4.94 21.58
CA ALA A 144 -20.73 -5.85 22.58
C ALA A 144 -19.75 -6.19 23.71
N LEU A 145 -18.48 -6.49 23.38
CA LEU A 145 -17.44 -6.73 24.39
C LEU A 145 -17.26 -5.52 25.33
N LYS A 146 -17.27 -4.30 24.79
CA LYS A 146 -17.16 -3.08 25.61
C LYS A 146 -18.35 -2.92 26.56
N VAL A 147 -19.58 -3.19 26.09
CA VAL A 147 -20.80 -3.13 26.92
C VAL A 147 -20.71 -4.14 28.07
N LEU A 148 -20.16 -5.32 27.82
CA LEU A 148 -19.92 -6.34 28.83
C LEU A 148 -18.74 -6.01 29.79
N GLY A 149 -18.12 -4.84 29.65
CA GLY A 149 -17.04 -4.38 30.51
C GLY A 149 -15.65 -4.89 30.13
N PHE A 150 -15.51 -5.63 29.02
CA PHE A 150 -14.20 -6.03 28.52
C PHE A 150 -13.42 -4.83 28.01
N ARG A 151 -12.10 -4.88 28.23
CA ARG A 151 -11.14 -3.88 27.76
C ARG A 151 -9.98 -4.59 27.07
N GLU A 152 -9.35 -3.89 26.15
CA GLU A 152 -8.20 -4.43 25.44
C GLU A 152 -6.97 -4.48 26.34
N LYS A 153 -6.19 -5.55 26.19
CA LYS A 153 -4.89 -5.65 26.82
C LYS A 153 -3.87 -4.78 26.06
N PRO A 154 -2.83 -4.27 26.74
CA PRO A 154 -1.69 -3.65 26.08
C PRO A 154 -1.07 -4.60 25.03
N GLY A 155 -0.80 -4.10 23.83
CA GLY A 155 -0.23 -4.90 22.72
C GLY A 155 -1.26 -5.62 21.85
N CYS A 156 -2.56 -5.53 22.16
CA CYS A 156 -3.62 -6.03 21.29
C CYS A 156 -3.53 -5.36 19.90
N GLY A 157 -3.53 -6.17 18.84
CA GLY A 157 -3.43 -5.69 17.47
C GLY A 157 -2.01 -5.64 16.90
N ASP A 158 -0.98 -5.96 17.67
CA ASP A 158 0.38 -6.13 17.13
C ASP A 158 0.46 -7.46 16.34
N TYR A 159 0.80 -7.37 15.05
CA TYR A 159 0.98 -8.55 14.20
C TYR A 159 2.31 -9.26 14.47
N LEU A 160 2.28 -10.59 14.61
CA LEU A 160 3.41 -11.52 14.69
C LEU A 160 3.50 -12.36 13.42
N ALA A 161 4.68 -12.97 13.19
CA ALA A 161 4.85 -13.93 12.11
C ALA A 161 3.89 -15.16 12.20
N ALA A 162 3.34 -15.45 13.38
CA ALA A 162 2.38 -16.53 13.64
C ALA A 162 0.90 -16.07 13.70
N GLY A 163 0.60 -14.78 13.49
CA GLY A 163 -0.76 -14.22 13.61
C GLY A 163 -0.84 -12.98 14.50
N LEU A 164 -2.06 -12.51 14.81
CA LEU A 164 -2.31 -11.37 15.72
C LEU A 164 -2.17 -11.76 17.19
N LEU A 165 -1.65 -10.83 18.01
CA LEU A 165 -1.80 -10.88 19.47
C LEU A 165 -3.13 -10.25 19.90
N CYS A 166 -3.92 -10.98 20.70
CA CYS A 166 -5.07 -10.48 21.46
C CYS A 166 -4.95 -10.91 22.92
#